data_AF-A0A804KNJ6-F1
#
_entry.id   AF-A0A804KNJ6-F1
#
_cell.length_a   1.000
_cell.length_b   1.000
_cell.length_c   1.000
_cell.angle_alpha   90.00
_cell.angle_beta   90.00
_cell.angle_gamma   90.00
#
_symmetry.space_group_name_H-M   'P 1'
#
loop_
_entity.id
_entity.type
_entity.pdbx_description
1 polymer ?
#
loop_
_entity_poly.entity_id
_entity_poly.type
_entity_poly.pdbx_seq_one_letter_code
_entity_poly.pdbx_strand_id
1 'polypeptide(L)'
;MVNVPKTKKTFCKNKVCRKHTLHKVTQYKKGKDSLSVQGKRRYDRKQSGYGGQTKPVFHKKAKTTKKIVLKLQCQSCKHYSQHPIKRCKHFEIGGDKKGKGTSLF
;
A
#
# COMPACT_ATOMS: atom_id res chain seq x y z
N MET A 1 8.37 -15.80 4.80
CA MET A 1 8.09 -15.14 3.51
C MET A 1 6.59 -15.14 3.28
N VAL A 2 5.99 -14.00 2.89
CA VAL A 2 4.56 -13.90 2.58
C VAL A 2 4.41 -13.72 1.07
N ASN A 3 3.77 -14.69 0.42
CA ASN A 3 3.47 -14.66 -1.01
C ASN A 3 1.97 -14.40 -1.24
N VAL A 4 1.65 -13.47 -2.13
CA VAL A 4 0.27 -13.15 -2.54
C VAL A 4 0.13 -13.32 -4.05
N PRO A 5 -0.94 -13.98 -4.56
CA PRO A 5 -1.10 -14.15 -6.00
C PRO A 5 -1.31 -12.80 -6.72
N LYS A 6 -0.86 -12.72 -7.98
CA LYS A 6 -1.06 -11.56 -8.87
C LYS A 6 -2.54 -11.33 -9.21
N THR A 7 -3.39 -12.33 -9.03
CA THR A 7 -4.84 -12.27 -9.28
C THR A 7 -5.62 -12.82 -8.09
N LYS A 8 -6.72 -12.16 -7.73
CA LYS A 8 -7.61 -12.57 -6.64
C LYS A 8 -9.07 -12.38 -7.05
N LYS A 9 -9.92 -13.39 -6.84
CA LYS A 9 -11.38 -13.23 -6.96
C LYS A 9 -11.91 -12.65 -5.65
N THR A 10 -12.54 -11.49 -5.72
CA THR A 10 -13.12 -10.82 -4.54
C THR A 10 -14.29 -9.93 -4.93
N PHE A 11 -15.06 -9.48 -3.94
CA PHE A 11 -16.23 -8.65 -4.16
C PHE A 11 -15.84 -7.26 -4.67
N CYS A 12 -16.40 -6.85 -5.82
CA CYS A 12 -16.27 -5.50 -6.33
C CYS A 12 -17.42 -4.63 -5.84
N LYS A 13 -17.09 -3.59 -5.03
CA LYS A 13 -18.07 -2.64 -4.47
C LYS A 13 -18.61 -1.63 -5.48
N ASN A 14 -18.08 -1.59 -6.71
CA ASN A 14 -18.53 -0.64 -7.71
C ASN A 14 -19.99 -0.92 -8.09
N LYS A 15 -20.79 0.14 -8.28
CA LYS A 15 -22.22 0.08 -8.59
C LYS A 15 -22.53 -0.79 -9.81
N VAL A 16 -21.65 -0.76 -10.81
CA VAL A 16 -21.78 -1.54 -12.06
C VAL A 16 -21.58 -3.04 -11.85
N CYS A 17 -20.73 -3.45 -10.89
CA CYS A 17 -20.38 -4.86 -10.71
C CYS A 17 -21.17 -5.52 -9.59
N ARG A 18 -21.09 -4.98 -8.36
CA ARG A 18 -21.72 -5.54 -7.13
C ARG A 18 -21.66 -7.08 -7.02
N LYS A 19 -20.58 -7.68 -7.51
CA LYS A 19 -20.39 -9.14 -7.58
C LYS A 19 -18.92 -9.50 -7.41
N HIS A 20 -18.64 -10.78 -7.24
CA HIS A 20 -17.28 -11.30 -7.17
C HIS A 20 -16.64 -11.33 -8.56
N THR A 21 -15.59 -10.51 -8.75
CA THR A 21 -14.85 -10.42 -10.01
C THR A 21 -13.38 -10.73 -9.80
N LEU A 22 -12.66 -11.02 -10.89
CA LEU A 22 -11.21 -11.12 -10.86
C LEU A 22 -10.60 -9.72 -10.68
N HIS A 23 -9.63 -9.64 -9.77
CA HIS A 23 -8.88 -8.42 -9.50
C HIS A 23 -7.39 -8.65 -9.73
N LYS A 24 -6.73 -7.71 -10.41
CA LYS A 24 -5.27 -7.63 -10.49
C LYS A 24 -4.73 -7.07 -9.18
N VAL A 25 -3.81 -7.78 -8.55
CA VAL A 25 -3.22 -7.42 -7.27
C VAL A 25 -1.89 -6.74 -7.51
N THR A 26 -1.73 -5.54 -6.95
CA THR A 26 -0.48 -4.77 -6.99
C THR A 26 -0.14 -4.27 -5.60
N GLN A 27 1.14 -3.98 -5.35
CA GLN A 27 1.55 -3.33 -4.10
C GLN A 27 1.26 -1.83 -4.18
N TYR A 28 0.64 -1.28 -3.13
CA TYR A 28 0.49 0.17 -3.01
C TYR A 28 1.85 0.85 -2.87
N LYS A 29 2.03 1.95 -3.59
CA LYS A 29 3.16 2.87 -3.44
C LYS A 29 2.63 4.25 -3.08
N LYS A 30 3.28 4.91 -2.13
CA LYS A 30 2.98 6.32 -1.80
C LYS A 30 3.36 7.18 -3.02
N GLY A 31 2.46 8.05 -3.44
CA GLY A 31 2.74 9.06 -4.47
C GLY A 31 3.62 10.20 -3.96
N LYS A 32 4.03 11.09 -4.87
CA LYS A 32 4.75 12.34 -4.53
C LYS A 32 3.84 13.25 -3.70
N ASP A 33 4.40 13.86 -2.66
CA ASP A 33 3.66 14.83 -1.84
C ASP A 33 3.42 16.12 -2.64
N SER A 34 2.18 16.61 -2.64
CA SER A 34 1.81 17.86 -3.33
C SER A 34 2.13 19.09 -2.47
N LEU A 35 2.61 20.16 -3.10
CA LEU A 35 2.96 21.42 -2.41
C LEU A 35 1.74 22.33 -2.18
N SER A 36 0.70 22.21 -3.00
CA SER A 36 -0.47 23.10 -2.96
C SER A 36 -1.47 22.76 -1.86
N VAL A 37 -1.30 21.63 -1.17
CA VAL A 37 -2.18 21.21 -0.07
C VAL A 37 -2.08 22.16 1.11
N GLN A 38 -3.22 22.40 1.78
CA GLN A 38 -3.34 23.40 2.85
C GLN A 38 -2.30 23.22 3.97
N GLY A 39 -2.00 21.97 4.36
CA GLY A 39 -1.03 21.66 5.41
C GLY A 39 0.40 22.08 5.04
N LYS A 40 0.81 21.85 3.79
CA LYS A 40 2.14 22.21 3.30
C LYS A 40 2.28 23.73 3.16
N ARG A 41 1.29 24.40 2.56
CA ARG A 41 1.23 25.88 2.50
C ARG A 41 1.36 26.53 3.88
N ARG A 42 0.64 26.00 4.88
CA ARG A 42 0.71 26.49 6.26
C ARG A 42 2.08 26.22 6.90
N TYR A 43 2.67 25.04 6.68
CA TYR A 43 3.99 24.70 7.19
C TYR A 43 5.06 25.62 6.62
N ASP A 44 5.06 25.85 5.31
CA ASP A 44 6.05 26.69 4.63
C ASP A 44 5.96 28.15 5.07
N ARG A 45 4.73 28.69 5.20
CA ARG A 45 4.50 30.03 5.76
C ARG A 45 4.94 30.14 7.22
N LYS A 46 4.80 29.06 8.01
CA LYS A 46 5.29 29.07 9.40
C LYS A 46 6.81 29.03 9.45
N GLN A 47 7.43 28.31 8.51
CA GLN A 47 8.88 28.10 8.45
C GLN A 47 9.65 29.30 7.87
N SER A 48 8.99 30.21 7.16
CA SER A 48 9.64 31.39 6.57
C SER A 48 10.09 32.41 7.64
N GLY A 49 11.21 33.08 7.40
CA GLY A 49 11.79 34.07 8.30
C GLY A 49 12.83 33.47 9.25
N TYR A 50 13.11 34.17 10.34
CA TYR A 50 14.04 33.72 11.39
C TYR A 50 13.31 32.90 12.47
N GLY A 51 14.06 32.13 13.27
CA GLY A 51 13.50 31.31 14.37
C GLY A 51 13.67 29.80 14.21
N GLY A 52 14.28 29.34 13.12
CA GLY A 52 14.68 27.94 12.92
C GLY A 52 13.51 26.98 12.70
N GLN A 53 13.63 25.75 13.20
CA GLN A 53 12.66 24.69 12.95
C GLN A 53 11.37 24.87 13.77
N THR A 54 10.24 25.07 13.10
CA THR A 54 8.99 25.49 13.77
C THR A 54 8.03 24.37 14.18
N LYS A 55 8.33 23.12 13.80
CA LYS A 55 7.53 21.93 14.08
C LYS A 55 8.42 20.75 14.51
N PRO A 56 7.95 19.89 15.42
CA PRO A 56 8.76 18.77 15.90
C PRO A 56 9.17 17.80 14.79
N VAL A 57 10.41 17.34 14.83
CA VAL A 57 10.93 16.25 13.98
C VAL A 57 10.95 14.97 14.80
N PHE A 58 10.45 13.88 14.22
CA PHE A 58 10.36 12.60 14.93
C PHE A 58 11.67 11.79 14.80
N HIS A 59 12.32 11.48 15.93
CA HIS A 59 13.60 10.75 15.96
C HIS A 59 13.49 9.29 16.44
N LYS A 60 12.51 8.96 17.29
CA LYS A 60 12.45 7.66 18.01
C LYS A 60 11.74 6.55 17.22
N LYS A 61 12.22 6.20 16.02
CA LYS A 61 11.58 5.17 15.18
C LYS A 61 11.84 3.75 15.69
N ALA A 62 10.84 3.12 16.29
CA ALA A 62 10.93 1.74 16.79
C ALA A 62 10.50 0.66 15.78
N LYS A 63 9.63 0.97 14.80
CA LYS A 63 9.07 -0.06 13.91
C LYS A 63 10.05 -0.41 12.78
N THR A 64 10.36 -1.70 12.67
CA THR A 64 11.25 -2.27 11.64
C THR A 64 10.54 -2.61 10.33
N THR A 65 9.22 -2.79 10.35
CA THR A 65 8.40 -3.12 9.17
C THR A 65 7.27 -2.12 8.98
N LYS A 66 6.54 -2.22 7.86
CA LYS A 66 5.31 -1.46 7.57
C LYS A 66 4.15 -2.44 7.31
N LYS A 67 2.90 -1.98 7.47
CA LYS A 67 1.74 -2.73 6.95
C LYS A 67 1.73 -2.56 5.45
N ILE A 68 1.76 -3.66 4.71
CA ILE A 68 1.68 -3.62 3.25
C ILE A 68 0.21 -3.49 2.87
N VAL A 69 -0.08 -2.62 1.90
CA VAL A 69 -1.43 -2.44 1.37
C VAL A 69 -1.45 -2.96 -0.06
N LEU A 70 -2.39 -3.85 -0.35
CA LEU A 70 -2.65 -4.36 -1.69
C LEU A 70 -3.64 -3.43 -2.39
N LYS A 71 -3.31 -3.02 -3.61
CA LYS A 71 -4.20 -2.31 -4.51
C LYS A 71 -4.80 -3.32 -5.48
N LEU A 72 -6.10 -3.58 -5.30
CA LEU A 72 -6.89 -4.54 -6.07
C LEU A 72 -7.63 -3.81 -7.18
N GLN A 73 -7.27 -4.07 -8.43
CA GLN A 73 -7.94 -3.49 -9.59
C GLN A 73 -8.94 -4.47 -10.17
N CYS A 74 -10.22 -4.12 -10.17
CA CYS A 74 -11.26 -4.91 -10.84
C CYS A 74 -11.00 -4.97 -12.34
N GLN A 75 -10.98 -6.16 -12.94
CA GLN A 75 -10.74 -6.29 -14.39
C GLN A 75 -11.92 -5.79 -15.24
N SER A 76 -13.16 -5.89 -14.76
CA SER A 76 -14.35 -5.46 -15.51
C SER A 76 -14.57 -3.94 -15.45
N CYS A 77 -14.61 -3.34 -14.25
CA CYS A 77 -14.94 -1.92 -14.09
C CYS A 77 -13.74 -1.01 -13.77
N LYS A 78 -12.53 -1.57 -13.71
CA LYS A 78 -11.26 -0.85 -13.43
C LYS A 78 -11.22 -0.13 -12.06
N HIS A 79 -12.23 -0.28 -11.22
CA HIS A 79 -12.27 0.27 -9.87
C HIS A 79 -11.16 -0.32 -8.99
N TYR A 80 -10.57 0.52 -8.13
CA TYR A 80 -9.54 0.12 -7.19
C TYR A 80 -10.09 -0.01 -5.78
N SER A 81 -9.76 -1.10 -5.09
CA SER A 81 -9.96 -1.26 -3.65
C SER A 81 -8.63 -1.49 -2.94
N GLN A 82 -8.51 -0.98 -1.71
CA GLN A 82 -7.31 -1.11 -0.89
C GLN A 82 -7.52 -2.17 0.18
N HIS A 83 -6.57 -3.09 0.32
CA HIS A 83 -6.64 -4.16 1.32
C HIS A 83 -5.33 -4.24 2.12
N PRO A 84 -5.30 -3.74 3.38
CA PRO A 84 -4.14 -3.83 4.23
C PRO A 84 -3.95 -5.26 4.76
N ILE A 85 -2.70 -5.75 4.76
CA ILE A 85 -2.33 -7.02 5.39
C ILE A 85 -1.59 -6.81 6.72
N LYS A 86 -1.39 -7.89 7.48
CA LYS A 86 -0.51 -7.87 8.67
C LYS A 86 0.93 -7.52 8.28
N ARG A 87 1.72 -7.06 9.26
CA ARG A 87 3.13 -6.71 9.04
C ARG A 87 3.94 -7.96 8.71
N CYS A 88 4.83 -7.87 7.73
CA CYS A 88 5.77 -8.92 7.37
C CYS A 88 7.13 -8.30 6.99
N LYS A 89 8.22 -9.06 7.14
CA LYS A 89 9.57 -8.64 6.75
C LYS A 89 9.83 -8.84 5.26
N HIS A 90 9.48 -10.03 4.74
CA HIS A 90 9.64 -10.40 3.34
C HIS A 90 8.27 -10.61 2.70
N PHE A 91 8.01 -9.91 1.60
CA PHE A 91 6.76 -9.92 0.85
C PHE A 91 7.03 -9.98 -0.64
N GLU A 92 6.33 -10.87 -1.32
CA GLU A 92 6.40 -11.06 -2.76
C GLU A 92 5.00 -11.20 -3.37
N ILE A 93 4.87 -10.80 -4.64
CA ILE A 93 3.62 -10.94 -5.39
C ILE A 93 3.86 -11.88 -6.57
N GLY A 94 3.18 -13.03 -6.53
CA GLY A 94 3.24 -14.07 -7.56
C GLY A 94 4.56 -14.83 -7.56
N GLY A 95 5.11 -15.12 -6.38
CA GLY A 95 6.16 -16.12 -6.23
C GLY A 95 5.60 -17.54 -6.40
N ASP A 96 6.50 -18.52 -6.46
CA ASP A 96 6.12 -19.91 -6.69
C ASP A 96 5.31 -20.48 -5.53
N LYS A 97 4.38 -21.37 -5.88
CA LYS A 97 3.63 -22.12 -4.88
C LYS A 97 4.55 -23.20 -4.33
N LYS A 98 4.57 -23.34 -3.01
CA LYS A 98 5.30 -24.44 -2.37
C LYS A 98 4.73 -25.77 -2.84
N GLY A 99 5.60 -26.67 -3.32
CA GLY A 99 5.24 -28.04 -3.67
C GLY A 99 4.80 -28.85 -2.45
N LYS A 100 4.03 -29.91 -2.69
CA LYS A 100 3.69 -30.89 -1.65
C LYS A 100 4.78 -31.98 -1.63
N GLY A 101 5.55 -32.05 -0.54
CA GLY A 101 6.41 -33.21 -0.25
C GLY A 101 7.64 -33.43 -1.14
N THR A 102 8.12 -32.43 -1.87
CA THR A 102 9.40 -32.53 -2.58
C THR A 102 10.55 -32.50 -1.58
N SER A 103 11.47 -33.46 -1.66
CA SER A 103 12.71 -33.46 -0.88
C SER A 103 13.46 -32.15 -1.09
N LEU A 104 13.87 -31.53 0.01
CA LEU A 104 14.61 -30.27 0.01
C LEU A 104 16.04 -30.53 -0.44
N PHE A 105 16.29 -30.39 -1.74
CA PHE A 105 17.63 -30.20 -2.31
C PHE A 105 17.54 -29.14 -3.40
#